data_AF-A0A1X7JLT0-F1
#
_entry.id   AF-A0A1X7JLT0-F1
#
_cell.length_a   1.000
_cell.length_b   1.000
_cell.length_c   1.000
_cell.angle_alpha   90.00
_cell.angle_beta   90.00
_cell.angle_gamma   90.00
#
_symmetry.space_group_name_H-M   'P 1'
#
loop_
_entity.id
_entity.type
_entity.pdbx_description
1 polymer ?
#
loop_
_entity_poly.entity_id
_entity_poly.type
_entity_poly.pdbx_seq_one_letter_code
_entity_poly.pdbx_strand_id
1 'polypeptide(L)'
;MFRSTTGSDLGAVLSFSSPGPGPWVDALQFLAGQDSGNYRDEWTWLAFLDGRPLARGIWWGPAHSLYPTRLDCLLVDPSVPHPEVWSGALERSATRAFIEAGAPMLPEEAHVPRPALISARRL
;
A
#
# COMPACT_ATOMS: atom_id res chain seq x y z
N MET A 1 -5.24 1.72 -15.66
CA MET A 1 -5.29 0.31 -15.20
C MET A 1 -4.99 0.26 -13.72
N PHE A 2 -5.73 -0.53 -12.93
CA PHE A 2 -5.48 -0.72 -11.49
C PHE A 2 -5.22 -2.21 -11.24
N ARG A 3 -4.18 -2.56 -10.50
CA ARG A 3 -3.86 -3.96 -10.15
C ARG A 3 -2.97 -4.06 -8.91
N SER A 4 -2.97 -5.23 -8.29
CA SER A 4 -1.95 -5.62 -7.32
C SER A 4 -0.57 -5.70 -7.98
N THR A 5 0.47 -5.62 -7.16
CA THR A 5 1.85 -5.76 -7.60
C THR A 5 2.27 -7.22 -7.65
N THR A 6 3.43 -7.41 -8.24
CA THR A 6 4.23 -8.63 -8.27
C THR A 6 5.68 -8.23 -8.02
N GLY A 7 6.58 -9.18 -7.78
CA GLY A 7 7.98 -8.87 -7.50
C GLY A 7 8.68 -8.03 -8.59
N SER A 8 8.21 -8.08 -9.85
CA SER A 8 8.73 -7.24 -10.93
C SER A 8 8.37 -5.75 -10.81
N ASP A 9 7.40 -5.40 -9.98
CA ASP A 9 6.91 -4.03 -9.80
C ASP A 9 7.66 -3.26 -8.71
N LEU A 10 8.61 -3.87 -8.00
CA LEU A 10 9.28 -3.25 -6.85
C LEU A 10 9.85 -1.86 -7.18
N GLY A 11 10.47 -1.70 -8.36
CA GLY A 11 10.98 -0.41 -8.81
C GLY A 11 9.88 0.67 -8.92
N ALA A 12 8.71 0.31 -9.42
CA ALA A 12 7.55 1.20 -9.54
C ALA A 12 6.90 1.49 -8.18
N VAL A 13 6.89 0.54 -7.25
CA VAL A 13 6.42 0.76 -5.88
C VAL A 13 7.31 1.77 -5.16
N LEU A 14 8.64 1.66 -5.34
CA LEU A 14 9.62 2.51 -4.67
C LEU A 14 9.80 3.90 -5.33
N SER A 15 9.30 4.11 -6.54
CA SER A 15 9.41 5.41 -7.23
C SER A 15 8.54 6.51 -6.62
N PHE A 16 7.60 6.17 -5.75
CA PHE A 16 6.78 7.13 -5.02
C PHE A 16 7.57 7.66 -3.81
N SER A 17 8.17 8.85 -3.96
CA SER A 17 9.08 9.45 -2.97
C SER A 17 8.53 10.71 -2.27
N SER A 18 7.43 11.30 -2.75
CA SER A 18 6.92 12.58 -2.23
C SER A 18 5.85 12.39 -1.16
N PRO A 19 6.08 12.83 0.11
CA PRO A 19 5.10 12.72 1.19
C PRO A 19 3.74 13.30 0.79
N GLY A 20 2.70 12.46 0.83
CA GLY A 20 1.31 12.88 0.70
C GLY A 20 0.74 13.40 2.03
N PRO A 21 -0.48 13.97 2.04
CA PRO A 21 -1.11 14.48 3.26
C PRO A 21 -1.54 13.39 4.27
N GLY A 22 -1.47 12.10 3.90
CA GLY A 22 -1.84 10.96 4.74
C GLY A 22 -0.64 10.16 5.28
N PRO A 23 -0.90 9.03 5.98
CA PRO A 23 0.13 8.13 6.44
C PRO A 23 1.08 7.72 5.29
N TRP A 24 2.38 7.89 5.55
CA TRP A 24 3.42 7.67 4.57
C TRP A 24 4.19 6.38 4.87
N VAL A 25 4.55 5.66 3.82
CA VAL A 25 5.47 4.52 3.85
C VAL A 25 6.58 4.81 2.85
N ASP A 26 7.78 5.11 3.35
CA ASP A 26 8.96 5.28 2.51
C ASP A 26 9.52 3.92 2.05
N ALA A 27 10.56 3.96 1.22
CA ALA A 27 11.21 2.76 0.70
C ALA A 27 11.75 1.84 1.80
N LEU A 28 12.35 2.40 2.85
CA LEU A 28 12.93 1.62 3.94
C LEU A 28 11.83 0.92 4.76
N GLN A 29 10.76 1.65 5.09
CA GLN A 29 9.59 1.12 5.77
C GLN A 29 8.91 0.03 4.96
N PHE A 30 8.77 0.24 3.63
CA PHE A 30 8.18 -0.77 2.74
C PHE A 30 9.02 -2.07 2.72
N LEU A 31 10.32 -1.96 2.51
CA LEU A 31 11.21 -3.13 2.47
C LEU A 31 11.24 -3.88 3.80
N ALA A 32 11.29 -3.17 4.93
CA ALA A 32 11.22 -3.79 6.26
C ALA A 32 9.87 -4.50 6.52
N GLY A 33 8.77 -3.90 6.05
CA GLY A 33 7.45 -4.52 6.15
C GLY A 33 7.28 -5.74 5.25
N GLN A 34 7.90 -5.76 4.06
CA GLN A 34 7.97 -6.96 3.22
C GLN A 34 8.78 -8.07 3.89
N ASP A 35 9.95 -7.76 4.44
CA ASP A 35 10.79 -8.73 5.18
C ASP A 35 10.05 -9.34 6.38
N SER A 36 9.25 -8.52 7.07
CA SER A 36 8.42 -8.97 8.20
C SER A 36 7.12 -9.68 7.77
N GLY A 37 6.82 -9.80 6.47
CA GLY A 37 5.59 -10.39 5.94
C GLY A 37 4.32 -9.56 6.17
N ASN A 38 4.48 -8.32 6.61
CA ASN A 38 3.39 -7.40 6.94
C ASN A 38 2.89 -6.56 5.75
N TYR A 39 3.78 -6.35 4.77
CA TYR A 39 3.44 -5.88 3.43
C TYR A 39 3.70 -7.00 2.43
N ARG A 40 2.88 -7.08 1.39
CA ARG A 40 2.97 -8.12 0.37
C ARG A 40 2.61 -7.55 -0.99
N ASP A 41 3.06 -8.21 -2.04
CA ASP A 41 2.77 -7.81 -3.41
C ASP A 41 1.27 -7.86 -3.71
N GLU A 42 0.59 -8.93 -3.27
CA GLU A 42 -0.85 -9.06 -3.43
C GLU A 42 -1.65 -8.00 -2.65
N TRP A 43 -1.05 -7.36 -1.64
CA TRP A 43 -1.66 -6.30 -0.81
C TRP A 43 -1.14 -4.90 -1.16
N THR A 44 -0.29 -4.79 -2.18
CA THR A 44 0.23 -3.53 -2.69
C THR A 44 -0.33 -3.30 -4.07
N TRP A 45 -0.85 -2.10 -4.34
CA TRP A 45 -1.58 -1.81 -5.57
C TRP A 45 -1.02 -0.58 -6.26
N LEU A 46 -1.01 -0.63 -7.59
CA LEU A 46 -0.59 0.46 -8.46
C LEU A 46 -1.69 0.81 -9.45
N ALA A 47 -1.83 2.11 -9.73
CA ALA A 47 -2.57 2.60 -10.88
C ALA A 47 -1.58 3.03 -11.97
N PHE A 48 -1.83 2.61 -13.21
CA PHE A 48 -1.03 2.93 -14.38
C PHE A 48 -1.82 3.71 -15.41
N LEU A 49 -1.15 4.66 -16.07
CA LEU A 49 -1.55 5.30 -17.32
C LEU A 49 -0.36 5.25 -18.27
N ASP A 50 -0.56 4.72 -19.47
CA ASP A 50 0.49 4.57 -20.50
C ASP A 50 1.79 3.94 -19.98
N GLY A 51 1.65 2.93 -19.11
CA GLY A 51 2.77 2.21 -18.49
C GLY A 51 3.47 2.95 -17.34
N ARG A 52 3.13 4.21 -17.07
CA ARG A 52 3.66 4.97 -15.93
C ARG A 52 2.80 4.74 -14.68
N PRO A 53 3.39 4.39 -13.53
CA PRO A 53 2.66 4.33 -12.27
C PRO A 53 2.32 5.75 -11.79
N LEU A 54 1.05 5.99 -11.48
CA LEU A 54 0.51 7.29 -11.07
C LEU A 54 -0.14 7.27 -9.69
N ALA A 55 -0.49 6.12 -9.16
CA ALA A 55 -0.95 6.00 -7.78
C ALA A 55 -0.47 4.69 -7.16
N ARG A 56 -0.31 4.70 -5.83
CA ARG A 56 0.14 3.57 -5.03
C ARG A 56 -0.70 3.46 -3.76
N GLY A 57 -1.20 2.27 -3.48
CA GLY A 57 -1.79 1.92 -2.20
C GLY A 57 -1.02 0.76 -1.57
N ILE A 58 -0.76 0.84 -0.27
CA ILE A 58 -0.12 -0.22 0.51
C ILE A 58 -1.05 -0.58 1.65
N TRP A 59 -1.49 -1.83 1.69
CA TRP A 59 -2.21 -2.37 2.81
C TRP A 59 -1.29 -3.20 3.70
N TRP A 60 -1.55 -3.09 5.00
CA TRP A 60 -0.85 -3.80 6.05
C TRP A 60 -1.73 -4.91 6.61
N GLY A 61 -1.10 -6.00 7.04
CA GLY A 61 -1.71 -7.00 7.92
C GLY A 61 -0.65 -7.69 8.77
N PRO A 62 -1.02 -8.39 9.85
CA PRO A 62 -0.08 -9.27 10.56
C PRO A 62 0.51 -10.33 9.63
N ALA A 63 1.76 -10.75 9.86
CA ALA A 63 2.45 -11.75 9.04
C ALA A 63 1.71 -13.11 8.91
N HIS A 64 0.85 -13.46 9.86
CA HIS A 64 0.04 -14.69 9.82
C HIS A 64 -1.37 -14.46 9.25
N SER A 65 -1.71 -13.22 8.90
CA SER A 65 -3.01 -12.89 8.32
C SER A 65 -3.08 -13.37 6.87
N LEU A 66 -4.25 -13.88 6.49
CA LEU A 66 -4.55 -14.25 5.11
C LEU A 66 -4.92 -13.03 4.25
N TYR A 67 -5.35 -11.94 4.89
CA TYR A 67 -5.85 -10.72 4.23
C TYR A 67 -5.29 -9.46 4.91
N PRO A 68 -5.20 -8.33 4.20
CA PRO A 68 -4.82 -7.08 4.84
C PRO A 68 -5.90 -6.62 5.82
N THR A 69 -5.49 -5.90 6.86
CA THR A 69 -6.38 -5.39 7.91
C THR A 69 -6.49 -3.87 7.93
N ARG A 70 -5.59 -3.14 7.25
CA ARG A 70 -5.60 -1.67 7.23
C ARG A 70 -4.92 -1.12 5.97
N LEU A 71 -5.46 -0.03 5.41
CA LEU A 71 -4.76 0.82 4.44
C LEU A 71 -3.70 1.68 5.17
N ASP A 72 -2.42 1.46 4.87
CA ASP A 72 -1.30 2.11 5.58
C ASP A 72 -0.68 3.26 4.80
N CYS A 73 -0.86 3.30 3.48
CA CYS A 73 -0.40 4.39 2.62
C CYS A 73 -1.24 4.46 1.35
N LEU A 74 -1.64 5.68 0.95
CA LEU A 74 -2.29 5.94 -0.33
C LEU A 74 -1.74 7.24 -0.93
N LEU A 75 -1.15 7.12 -2.11
CA LEU A 75 -0.45 8.20 -2.79
C LEU A 75 -0.86 8.30 -4.24
N VAL A 76 -0.91 9.53 -4.73
CA VAL A 76 -1.14 9.85 -6.13
C VAL A 76 -0.06 10.83 -6.56
N ASP A 77 0.45 10.64 -7.77
CA ASP A 77 1.41 11.54 -8.38
C ASP A 77 0.79 12.95 -8.47
N PRO A 78 1.49 13.99 -7.96
CA PRO A 78 0.93 15.33 -7.86
C PRO A 78 0.70 16.01 -9.21
N SER A 79 1.26 15.46 -10.31
CA SER A 79 1.02 15.97 -11.66
C SER A 79 -0.36 15.61 -12.22
N VAL A 80 -1.08 14.71 -11.56
CA VAL A 80 -2.37 14.21 -12.03
C VAL A 80 -3.51 15.12 -11.57
N PRO A 81 -4.40 15.57 -12.48
CA PRO A 81 -5.58 16.31 -12.07
C PRO A 81 -6.55 15.41 -11.29
N HIS A 82 -7.23 15.98 -10.30
CA HIS A 82 -8.20 15.27 -9.45
C HIS A 82 -7.62 14.03 -8.77
N PRO A 83 -6.57 14.16 -7.94
CA PRO A 83 -5.93 13.02 -7.27
C PRO A 83 -6.91 12.18 -6.44
N GLU A 84 -7.98 12.78 -5.91
CA GLU A 84 -9.06 12.11 -5.18
C GLU A 84 -9.80 11.06 -6.01
N VAL A 85 -9.89 11.24 -7.33
CA VAL A 85 -10.53 10.28 -8.24
C VAL A 85 -9.65 9.04 -8.37
N TRP A 86 -8.33 9.24 -8.48
CA TRP A 86 -7.35 8.16 -8.61
C TRP A 86 -7.18 7.38 -7.31
N SER A 87 -7.08 8.08 -6.18
CA SER A 87 -6.96 7.46 -4.86
C SER A 87 -8.20 6.63 -4.54
N GLY A 88 -9.41 7.18 -4.72
CA GLY A 88 -10.64 6.47 -4.48
C GLY A 88 -10.87 5.29 -5.44
N ALA A 89 -10.48 5.42 -6.72
CA ALA A 89 -10.57 4.31 -7.68
C ALA A 89 -9.60 3.17 -7.35
N LEU A 90 -8.38 3.50 -6.93
CA LEU A 90 -7.39 2.51 -6.50
C LEU A 90 -7.88 1.76 -5.27
N GLU A 91 -8.32 2.48 -4.25
CA GLU A 91 -8.83 1.89 -3.01
C GLU A 91 -10.04 0.97 -3.27
N ARG A 92 -11.04 1.42 -4.03
CA ARG A 92 -12.20 0.60 -4.38
C ARG A 92 -11.81 -0.65 -5.17
N SER A 93 -10.85 -0.55 -6.08
CA SER A 93 -10.38 -1.69 -6.88
C SER A 93 -9.69 -2.74 -6.00
N ALA A 94 -8.80 -2.30 -5.11
CA ALA A 94 -8.11 -3.18 -4.18
C ALA A 94 -9.08 -3.85 -3.19
N THR A 95 -9.95 -3.07 -2.55
CA THR A 95 -10.96 -3.57 -1.61
C THR A 95 -11.87 -4.60 -2.27
N ARG A 96 -12.33 -4.34 -3.50
CA ARG A 96 -13.13 -5.31 -4.26
C ARG A 96 -12.37 -6.62 -4.48
N ALA A 97 -11.11 -6.54 -4.90
CA ALA A 97 -10.30 -7.74 -5.13
C ALA A 97 -10.04 -8.53 -3.83
N PHE A 98 -9.83 -7.86 -2.69
CA PHE A 98 -9.71 -8.53 -1.40
C PHE A 98 -11.01 -9.26 -1.01
N ILE A 99 -12.16 -8.62 -1.19
CA ILE A 99 -13.47 -9.25 -0.92
C ILE A 99 -13.70 -10.45 -1.86
N GLU A 100 -13.40 -10.31 -3.14
CA GLU A 100 -13.49 -11.41 -4.13
C GLU A 100 -12.53 -12.57 -3.77
N ALA A 101 -11.40 -12.28 -3.15
CA ALA A 101 -10.47 -13.28 -2.61
C ALA A 101 -10.90 -13.88 -1.26
N GLY A 102 -12.00 -13.41 -0.65
CA GLY A 102 -12.54 -13.93 0.61
C GLY A 102 -12.17 -13.14 1.87
N ALA A 103 -11.62 -11.93 1.73
CA ALA A 103 -11.38 -11.07 2.89
C ALA A 103 -12.69 -10.74 3.61
N PRO A 104 -12.75 -10.86 4.94
CA PRO A 104 -13.90 -10.39 5.69
C PRO A 104 -14.04 -8.88 5.49
N MET A 105 -15.28 -8.39 5.44
CA MET A 105 -15.53 -6.95 5.48
C MET A 105 -14.87 -6.41 6.77
N LEU A 106 -13.84 -5.57 6.62
CA LEU A 106 -13.15 -5.00 7.76
C LEU A 106 -14.17 -4.14 8.54
N PRO A 107 -14.31 -4.34 9.87
CA PRO A 107 -14.94 -3.32 10.69
C PRO A 107 -14.15 -2.01 10.53
N GLU A 108 -14.83 -0.88 10.48
CA GLU A 108 -14.27 0.41 10.07
C GLU A 108 -13.06 0.86 10.90
N GLU A 109 -12.85 0.34 12.11
CA GLU A 109 -11.76 0.80 12.99
C GLU A 109 -11.18 -0.33 13.86
N ALA A 110 -10.14 -1.01 13.37
CA ALA A 110 -9.13 -1.58 14.25
C ALA A 110 -7.79 -0.96 13.87
N HIS A 111 -7.48 0.20 14.46
CA HIS A 111 -6.15 0.79 14.37
C HIS A 111 -5.17 -0.14 15.12
N VAL A 112 -4.55 -1.09 14.41
CA VAL A 112 -3.43 -1.85 14.96
C VAL A 112 -2.21 -0.94 14.92
N PRO A 113 -1.67 -0.47 16.05
CA PRO A 113 -0.54 0.44 16.05
C PRO A 113 0.63 -0.21 15.29
N ARG A 114 1.25 0.56 14.40
CA ARG A 114 2.49 0.12 13.73
C ARG A 114 3.50 -0.19 14.84
N PRO A 115 4.06 -1.41 14.93
CA PRO A 115 5.17 -1.64 15.83
C PRO A 115 6.27 -0.64 15.45
N ALA A 116 6.72 0.16 16.42
CA ALA A 116 7.80 1.11 16.17
C ALA A 116 8.97 0.33 15.59
N LEU A 117 9.47 0.73 14.42
CA LEU A 117 10.75 0.25 13.93
C LEU A 117 11.76 0.63 15.01
N ILE A 118 12.26 -0.36 15.76
CA ILE A 118 13.40 -0.16 16.64
C ILE A 118 14.53 0.21 15.71
N SER A 119 14.80 1.52 15.58
CA SER A 119 16.08 1.98 15.07
C SER A 119 17.12 1.43 16.02
N ALA A 120 17.76 0.33 15.62
CA ALA A 120 18.99 -0.11 16.24
C ALA A 120 20.04 0.97 15.95
N ARG A 121 20.00 2.07 16.72
CA ARG A 121 21.18 2.89 16.94
C ARG A 121 22.15 1.98 17.67
N ARG A 122 23.10 1.39 16.92
CA ARG A 122 24.34 0.91 17.52
C ARG A 122 24.98 2.09 18.22
N LEU A 123 25.09 2.01 19.54
CA LEU A 123 26.17 2.59 20.31
C LEU A 123 26.92 1.42 20.93
#